data_AF-G0QQT9-F1
#
_entry.id   AF-G0QQT9-F1
#
_cell.length_a   1.000
_cell.length_b   1.000
_cell.length_c   1.000
_cell.angle_alpha   90.00
_cell.angle_beta   90.00
_cell.angle_gamma   90.00
#
_symmetry.space_group_name_H-M   'P 1'
#
loop_
_entity.id
_entity.type
_entity.pdbx_description
1 polymer ?
#
loop_
_entity_poly.entity_id
_entity_poly.type
_entity_poly.pdbx_seq_one_letter_code
_entity_poly.pdbx_strand_id
1 'polypeptide(L)'
;MNPIDTHKLTIILEDSSENLAFLHSILPQDDLSSELAGYEISKLLKKQKNLENSYAELVNLRTSLTGIQNKQKLNETQVKIVDVAQKLKESTKKLCRLFKENPNLENDALKVQRDRQKFMEVIENLILMVQNNTMNKFQNLTTQELEDQDKLRKLIFREKELYQEIKKLCKEIQEENKEYDNEQKETNLKIQHLKERLLYKRNRAFIKNQYREKETKAQEGTLDRMYEWDQKLLKDQIKNMHNKIETENLVYAELREFLISKEEKIRQQNEEWDRLLNTKKQQLEDQIEELRKQKDRDVEELEKLRQRDQEEREQKDERDRQEILEAQQKQQDELNQIRLDNAIKLIQIEYQEWKLGGGGKKKRKGGKKKKK
;
A
#
# COMPACT_ATOMS: atom_id res chain seq x y z
N MET A 1 -61.88 41.07 94.10
CA MET A 1 -62.96 42.04 93.83
C MET A 1 -63.49 42.58 95.16
N ASN A 2 -64.30 43.63 95.14
CA ASN A 2 -65.21 43.95 96.25
C ASN A 2 -66.26 42.81 96.35
N PRO A 3 -66.61 42.28 97.54
CA PRO A 3 -67.60 41.20 97.67
C PRO A 3 -68.95 41.52 97.01
N ILE A 4 -69.37 42.80 97.00
CA ILE A 4 -70.59 43.24 96.31
C ILE A 4 -70.50 43.00 94.79
N ASP A 5 -69.32 43.21 94.19
CA ASP A 5 -69.11 43.06 92.75
C ASP A 5 -68.85 41.60 92.36
N THR A 6 -68.23 40.80 93.25
CA THR A 6 -68.21 39.33 93.13
C THR A 6 -69.63 38.77 93.05
N HIS A 7 -70.51 39.18 93.98
CA HIS A 7 -71.89 38.67 94.04
C HIS A 7 -72.73 39.08 92.82
N LYS A 8 -72.63 40.34 92.36
CA LYS A 8 -73.26 40.80 91.10
C LYS A 8 -72.80 39.97 89.89
N LEU A 9 -71.49 39.70 89.79
CA LEU A 9 -70.94 38.93 88.68
C LEU A 9 -71.43 37.48 88.70
N THR A 10 -71.48 36.86 89.87
CA THR A 10 -72.05 35.51 90.04
C THR A 10 -73.50 35.44 89.55
N ILE A 11 -74.38 36.37 89.97
CA ILE A 11 -75.78 36.41 89.51
C ILE A 11 -75.87 36.55 87.97
N ILE A 12 -75.07 37.43 87.36
CA ILE A 12 -75.09 37.66 85.90
C ILE A 12 -74.62 36.41 85.14
N LEU A 13 -73.64 35.67 85.68
CA LEU A 13 -73.15 34.43 85.06
C LEU A 13 -74.12 33.26 85.24
N GLU A 14 -74.79 33.18 86.39
CA GLU A 14 -75.83 32.18 86.67
C GLU A 14 -77.03 32.39 85.72
N ASP A 15 -77.57 33.62 85.62
CA ASP A 15 -78.59 34.01 84.63
C ASP A 15 -78.13 33.74 83.18
N SER A 16 -76.87 34.06 82.84
CA SER A 16 -76.31 33.74 81.52
C SER A 16 -76.29 32.23 81.24
N SER A 17 -75.97 31.40 82.24
CA SER A 17 -75.96 29.93 82.11
C SER A 17 -77.36 29.37 81.96
N GLU A 18 -78.32 29.82 82.78
CA GLU A 18 -79.72 29.41 82.70
C GLU A 18 -80.33 29.75 81.33
N ASN A 19 -80.08 30.96 80.80
CA ASN A 19 -80.51 31.34 79.46
C ASN A 19 -79.85 30.48 78.35
N LEU A 20 -78.59 30.08 78.50
CA LEU A 20 -77.90 29.22 77.53
C LEU A 20 -78.40 27.77 77.59
N ALA A 21 -78.70 27.25 78.77
CA ALA A 21 -79.32 25.95 78.98
C ALA A 21 -80.75 25.92 78.43
N PHE A 22 -81.53 26.98 78.65
CA PHE A 22 -82.84 27.17 78.05
C PHE A 22 -82.74 27.19 76.51
N LEU A 23 -81.82 27.96 75.94
CA LEU A 23 -81.55 27.94 74.49
C LEU A 23 -81.07 26.57 73.99
N HIS A 24 -80.37 25.77 74.80
CA HIS A 24 -80.01 24.37 74.47
C HIS A 24 -81.25 23.48 74.40
N SER A 25 -82.21 23.65 75.32
CA SER A 25 -83.48 22.91 75.32
C SER A 25 -84.46 23.33 74.20
N ILE A 26 -84.30 24.53 73.65
CA ILE A 26 -85.14 25.09 72.56
C ILE A 26 -84.73 24.61 71.16
N LEU A 27 -83.69 23.78 71.01
CA LEU A 27 -83.44 23.08 69.73
C LEU A 27 -84.15 21.72 69.72
N PRO A 28 -85.37 21.60 69.13
CA PRO A 28 -85.80 20.32 68.61
C PRO A 28 -84.89 19.90 67.45
N GLN A 29 -84.82 18.59 67.21
CA GLN A 29 -83.90 17.98 66.28
C GLN A 29 -84.19 18.30 64.80
N ASP A 30 -83.12 18.51 64.05
CA ASP A 30 -82.85 18.15 62.64
C ASP A 30 -83.81 18.61 61.50
N ASP A 31 -85.13 18.58 61.65
CA ASP A 31 -86.09 18.75 60.55
C ASP A 31 -86.08 20.17 59.94
N LEU A 32 -86.22 21.21 60.76
CA LEU A 32 -86.55 22.57 60.29
C LEU A 32 -85.51 23.16 59.33
N SER A 33 -84.22 22.88 59.57
CA SER A 33 -83.11 23.30 58.71
C SER A 33 -83.07 22.54 57.37
N SER A 34 -83.41 21.25 57.40
CA SER A 34 -83.43 20.39 56.20
C SER A 34 -84.62 20.73 55.30
N GLU A 35 -85.83 20.89 55.89
CA GLU A 35 -87.03 21.30 55.17
C GLU A 35 -86.87 22.68 54.52
N LEU A 36 -86.29 23.66 55.22
CA LEU A 36 -86.10 25.01 54.68
C LEU A 36 -85.16 25.01 53.46
N ALA A 37 -84.04 24.30 53.53
CA ALA A 37 -83.14 24.13 52.40
C ALA A 37 -83.80 23.38 51.23
N GLY A 38 -84.53 22.29 51.52
CA GLY A 38 -85.29 21.52 50.53
C GLY A 38 -86.39 22.35 49.84
N TYR A 39 -87.04 23.25 50.58
CA TYR A 39 -88.03 24.19 50.06
C TYR A 39 -87.39 25.24 49.13
N GLU A 40 -86.24 25.82 49.51
CA GLU A 40 -85.53 26.78 48.65
C GLU A 40 -85.00 26.15 47.36
N ILE A 41 -84.41 24.95 47.43
CA ILE A 41 -83.98 24.17 46.27
C ILE A 41 -85.19 23.86 45.36
N SER A 42 -86.31 23.41 45.93
CA SER A 42 -87.55 23.14 45.18
C SER A 42 -88.13 24.39 44.50
N LYS A 43 -88.02 25.55 45.14
CA LYS A 43 -88.44 26.86 44.63
C LYS A 43 -87.52 27.35 43.50
N LEU A 44 -86.22 27.14 43.62
CA LEU A 44 -85.22 27.40 42.57
C LEU A 44 -85.43 26.49 41.34
N LEU A 45 -85.66 25.18 41.55
CA LEU A 45 -85.94 24.23 40.47
C LEU A 45 -87.21 24.58 39.69
N LYS A 46 -88.31 24.91 40.39
CA LYS A 46 -89.55 25.39 39.75
C LYS A 46 -89.30 26.68 38.95
N LYS A 47 -88.51 27.62 39.48
CA LYS A 47 -88.16 28.86 38.76
C LYS A 47 -87.28 28.60 37.54
N GLN A 48 -86.33 27.65 37.60
CA GLN A 48 -85.48 27.29 36.47
C GLN A 48 -86.31 26.65 35.35
N LYS A 49 -87.17 25.68 35.67
CA LYS A 49 -88.07 25.04 34.69
C LYS A 49 -88.99 26.04 33.98
N ASN A 50 -89.47 27.05 34.68
CA ASN A 50 -90.27 28.12 34.06
C ASN A 50 -89.44 28.98 33.09
N LEU A 51 -88.18 29.28 33.42
CA LEU A 51 -87.26 29.99 32.51
C LEU A 51 -86.89 29.14 31.29
N GLU A 52 -86.72 27.83 31.46
CA GLU A 52 -86.47 26.87 30.36
C GLU A 52 -87.65 26.81 29.39
N ASN A 53 -88.88 26.73 29.91
CA ASN A 53 -90.11 26.78 29.09
C ASN A 53 -90.20 28.09 28.30
N SER A 54 -90.09 29.25 28.96
CA SER A 54 -90.16 30.55 28.27
C SER A 54 -89.00 30.77 27.29
N TYR A 55 -87.83 30.17 27.53
CA TYR A 55 -86.73 30.18 26.56
C TYR A 55 -87.09 29.36 25.31
N ALA A 56 -87.63 28.15 25.47
CA ALA A 56 -88.07 27.31 24.36
C ALA A 56 -89.21 27.97 23.54
N GLU A 57 -90.19 28.57 24.21
CA GLU A 57 -91.27 29.36 23.59
C GLU A 57 -90.71 30.51 22.73
N LEU A 58 -89.78 31.31 23.30
CA LEU A 58 -89.17 32.43 22.58
C LEU A 58 -88.30 31.97 21.40
N VAL A 59 -87.58 30.85 21.53
CA VAL A 59 -86.80 30.26 20.42
C VAL A 59 -87.71 29.75 19.29
N ASN A 60 -88.83 29.11 19.61
CA ASN A 60 -89.84 28.70 18.64
C ASN A 60 -90.57 29.90 17.98
N LEU A 61 -90.77 30.99 18.73
CA LEU A 61 -91.27 32.24 18.19
C LEU A 61 -90.26 32.91 17.25
N ARG A 62 -88.96 32.82 17.56
CA ARG A 62 -87.89 33.31 16.66
C ARG A 62 -87.81 32.52 15.37
N THR A 63 -87.94 31.20 15.39
CA THR A 63 -87.87 30.36 14.17
C THR A 63 -89.09 30.53 13.26
N SER A 64 -90.25 30.89 13.81
CA SER A 64 -91.45 31.22 13.03
C SER A 64 -91.47 32.67 12.50
N LEU A 65 -90.87 33.64 13.21
CA LEU A 65 -90.75 35.04 12.79
C LEU A 65 -89.69 35.27 11.69
N THR A 66 -89.91 34.70 10.51
CA THR A 66 -89.11 34.97 9.30
C THR A 66 -89.73 36.08 8.41
N GLY A 67 -88.94 36.61 7.47
CA GLY A 67 -89.37 37.64 6.50
C GLY A 67 -89.14 39.09 6.94
N ILE A 68 -88.94 39.98 5.97
CA ILE A 68 -88.52 41.39 6.18
C ILE A 68 -89.54 42.19 7.01
N GLN A 69 -90.84 41.94 6.81
CA GLN A 69 -91.91 42.62 7.56
C GLN A 69 -91.88 42.34 9.08
N ASN A 70 -91.32 41.20 9.50
CA ASN A 70 -91.25 40.82 10.92
C ASN A 70 -89.97 41.31 11.63
N LYS A 71 -89.08 42.04 10.94
CA LYS A 71 -87.73 42.40 11.43
C LYS A 71 -87.70 43.06 12.81
N GLN A 72 -88.68 43.93 13.14
CA GLN A 72 -88.76 44.54 14.47
C GLN A 72 -89.10 43.51 15.56
N LYS A 73 -90.15 42.70 15.36
CA LYS A 73 -90.56 41.64 16.30
C LYS A 73 -89.47 40.57 16.46
N LEU A 74 -88.74 40.26 15.40
CA LEU A 74 -87.57 39.38 15.42
C LEU A 74 -86.49 39.94 16.36
N ASN A 75 -86.13 41.22 16.21
CA ASN A 75 -85.16 41.88 17.10
C ASN A 75 -85.61 41.92 18.56
N GLU A 76 -86.88 42.27 18.82
CA GLU A 76 -87.45 42.28 20.19
C GLU A 76 -87.44 40.87 20.83
N THR A 77 -87.79 39.83 20.07
CA THR A 77 -87.71 38.43 20.52
C THR A 77 -86.26 38.01 20.74
N GLN A 78 -85.32 38.42 19.88
CA GLN A 78 -83.89 38.13 20.05
C GLN A 78 -83.32 38.76 21.34
N VAL A 79 -83.72 39.98 21.70
CA VAL A 79 -83.33 40.60 22.98
C VAL A 79 -83.92 39.83 24.17
N LYS A 80 -85.19 39.42 24.09
CA LYS A 80 -85.85 38.61 25.14
C LYS A 80 -85.21 37.22 25.31
N ILE A 81 -84.77 36.59 24.22
CA ILE A 81 -83.99 35.32 24.25
C ILE A 81 -82.69 35.50 25.03
N VAL A 82 -81.95 36.59 24.80
CA VAL A 82 -80.67 36.86 25.50
C VAL A 82 -80.89 37.13 26.99
N ASP A 83 -81.90 37.93 27.33
CA ASP A 83 -82.30 38.22 28.72
C ASP A 83 -82.72 36.94 29.49
N VAL A 84 -83.58 36.11 28.90
CA VAL A 84 -83.99 34.83 29.50
C VAL A 84 -82.83 33.85 29.59
N ALA A 85 -81.94 33.78 28.58
CA ALA A 85 -80.72 32.96 28.64
C ALA A 85 -79.77 33.41 29.77
N GLN A 86 -79.61 34.72 29.99
CA GLN A 86 -78.83 35.23 31.10
C GLN A 86 -79.48 34.89 32.45
N LYS A 87 -80.79 35.12 32.59
CA LYS A 87 -81.56 34.77 33.80
C LYS A 87 -81.52 33.28 34.10
N LEU A 88 -81.55 32.42 33.08
CA LEU A 88 -81.39 30.97 33.20
C LEU A 88 -79.98 30.63 33.69
N LYS A 89 -78.93 31.15 33.05
CA LYS A 89 -77.52 30.98 33.44
C LYS A 89 -77.25 31.45 34.88
N GLU A 90 -77.87 32.54 35.31
CA GLU A 90 -77.81 33.02 36.70
C GLU A 90 -78.58 32.13 37.68
N SER A 91 -79.75 31.60 37.28
CA SER A 91 -80.53 30.65 38.09
C SER A 91 -79.76 29.35 38.30
N THR A 92 -79.21 28.76 37.24
CA THR A 92 -78.37 27.56 37.32
C THR A 92 -77.10 27.83 38.11
N LYS A 93 -76.45 29.00 37.97
CA LYS A 93 -75.30 29.39 38.80
C LYS A 93 -75.65 29.49 40.29
N LYS A 94 -76.86 29.93 40.65
CA LYS A 94 -77.34 29.97 42.04
C LYS A 94 -77.66 28.57 42.56
N LEU A 95 -78.30 27.72 41.76
CA LEU A 95 -78.59 26.32 42.10
C LEU A 95 -77.30 25.51 42.30
N CYS A 96 -76.33 25.62 41.37
CA CYS A 96 -75.01 25.02 41.50
C CYS A 96 -74.13 25.65 42.59
N ARG A 97 -74.51 26.80 43.15
CA ARG A 97 -73.91 27.34 44.37
C ARG A 97 -74.51 26.67 45.60
N LEU A 98 -75.83 26.62 45.76
CA LEU A 98 -76.46 25.88 46.86
C LEU A 98 -75.93 24.44 46.96
N PHE A 99 -75.85 23.71 45.84
CA PHE A 99 -75.31 22.33 45.81
C PHE A 99 -73.78 22.22 45.97
N LYS A 100 -73.01 23.32 45.99
CA LYS A 100 -71.55 23.31 46.23
C LYS A 100 -71.16 23.89 47.58
N GLU A 101 -71.85 24.94 47.99
CA GLU A 101 -71.79 25.54 49.32
C GLU A 101 -72.37 24.55 50.34
N ASN A 102 -73.31 23.69 49.89
CA ASN A 102 -73.67 22.37 50.43
C ASN A 102 -73.52 22.28 51.96
N PRO A 103 -74.22 23.16 52.70
CA PRO A 103 -74.02 23.29 54.13
C PRO A 103 -74.35 21.95 54.75
N ASN A 104 -73.37 21.35 55.44
CA ASN A 104 -73.60 20.12 56.18
C ASN A 104 -74.30 20.53 57.48
N LEU A 105 -75.58 20.88 57.35
CA LEU A 105 -76.42 21.50 58.39
C LEU A 105 -76.40 20.67 59.68
N GLU A 106 -76.30 19.34 59.54
CA GLU A 106 -76.06 18.40 60.62
C GLU A 106 -74.71 18.65 61.31
N ASN A 107 -73.57 18.64 60.61
CA ASN A 107 -72.26 18.94 61.21
C ASN A 107 -72.14 20.39 61.74
N ASP A 108 -72.76 21.37 61.07
CA ASP A 108 -72.77 22.76 61.53
C ASP A 108 -73.65 22.94 62.78
N ALA A 109 -74.80 22.25 62.87
CA ALA A 109 -75.63 22.22 64.08
C ALA A 109 -74.92 21.47 65.22
N LEU A 110 -74.34 20.30 64.95
CA LEU A 110 -73.51 19.55 65.91
C LEU A 110 -72.31 20.37 66.39
N LYS A 111 -71.70 21.18 65.51
CA LYS A 111 -70.66 22.13 65.89
C LYS A 111 -71.21 23.22 66.81
N VAL A 112 -72.32 23.87 66.45
CA VAL A 112 -72.97 24.89 67.29
C VAL A 112 -73.38 24.33 68.66
N GLN A 113 -73.83 23.07 68.71
CA GLN A 113 -74.17 22.38 69.96
C GLN A 113 -72.92 22.14 70.82
N ARG A 114 -71.84 21.60 70.24
CA ARG A 114 -70.55 21.38 70.93
C ARG A 114 -69.90 22.68 71.41
N ASP A 115 -69.90 23.71 70.57
CA ASP A 115 -69.31 25.01 70.90
C ASP A 115 -70.16 25.74 71.97
N ARG A 116 -71.49 25.53 72.01
CA ARG A 116 -72.34 25.97 73.12
C ARG A 116 -72.09 25.18 74.41
N GLN A 117 -71.91 23.86 74.34
CA GLN A 117 -71.57 23.03 75.51
C GLN A 117 -70.27 23.51 76.16
N LYS A 118 -69.19 23.66 75.38
CA LYS A 118 -67.93 24.25 75.86
C LYS A 118 -68.11 25.65 76.46
N PHE A 119 -69.00 26.48 75.89
CA PHE A 119 -69.22 27.83 76.41
C PHE A 119 -69.96 27.81 77.76
N MET A 120 -70.89 26.87 77.96
CA MET A 120 -71.50 26.62 79.28
C MET A 120 -70.45 26.09 80.27
N GLU A 121 -69.62 25.12 79.89
CA GLU A 121 -68.49 24.63 80.71
C GLU A 121 -67.55 25.78 81.13
N VAL A 122 -67.24 26.72 80.23
CA VAL A 122 -66.41 27.91 80.52
C VAL A 122 -67.11 28.87 81.49
N ILE A 123 -68.44 29.07 81.38
CA ILE A 123 -69.22 29.90 82.31
C ILE A 123 -69.30 29.24 83.69
N GLU A 124 -69.56 27.93 83.78
CA GLU A 124 -69.58 27.18 85.04
C GLU A 124 -68.21 27.24 85.75
N ASN A 125 -67.12 27.03 85.01
CA ASN A 125 -65.77 27.19 85.54
C ASN A 125 -65.49 28.63 85.99
N LEU A 126 -66.00 29.65 85.28
CA LEU A 126 -65.87 31.05 85.68
C LEU A 126 -66.67 31.35 86.96
N ILE A 127 -67.91 30.84 87.09
CA ILE A 127 -68.71 30.96 88.32
C ILE A 127 -67.94 30.39 89.51
N LEU A 128 -67.39 29.18 89.38
CA LEU A 128 -66.57 28.55 90.42
C LEU A 128 -65.31 29.37 90.74
N MET A 129 -64.62 29.93 89.74
CA MET A 129 -63.45 30.78 89.98
C MET A 129 -63.79 32.13 90.62
N VAL A 130 -64.96 32.72 90.32
CA VAL A 130 -65.48 33.94 90.93
C VAL A 130 -65.85 33.70 92.40
N GLN A 131 -66.64 32.66 92.68
CA GLN A 131 -67.03 32.27 94.05
C GLN A 131 -65.80 31.97 94.93
N ASN A 132 -64.80 31.28 94.38
CA ASN A 132 -63.53 30.99 95.08
C ASN A 132 -62.53 32.17 95.10
N ASN A 133 -62.88 33.36 94.59
CA ASN A 133 -61.99 34.52 94.45
C ASN A 133 -60.66 34.25 93.68
N THR A 134 -60.64 33.26 92.78
CA THR A 134 -59.46 32.84 92.01
C THR A 134 -59.44 33.33 90.56
N MET A 135 -60.16 34.42 90.25
CA MET A 135 -60.29 35.02 88.90
C MET A 135 -58.97 35.20 88.12
N ASN A 136 -57.84 35.45 88.80
CA ASN A 136 -56.53 35.55 88.15
C ASN A 136 -56.13 34.25 87.40
N LYS A 137 -56.63 33.08 87.83
CA LYS A 137 -56.45 31.81 87.10
C LYS A 137 -57.15 31.85 85.74
N PHE A 138 -58.38 32.38 85.68
CA PHE A 138 -59.12 32.55 84.43
C PHE A 138 -58.38 33.49 83.47
N GLN A 139 -57.88 34.63 83.98
CA GLN A 139 -57.08 35.57 83.19
C GLN A 139 -55.82 34.91 82.60
N ASN A 140 -55.12 34.08 83.38
CA ASN A 140 -53.96 33.33 82.90
C ASN A 140 -54.34 32.29 81.83
N LEU A 141 -55.45 31.57 82.00
CA LEU A 141 -55.97 30.61 81.01
C LEU A 141 -56.32 31.31 79.69
N THR A 142 -57.11 32.40 79.72
CA THR A 142 -57.44 33.17 78.52
C THR A 142 -56.19 33.75 77.83
N THR A 143 -55.18 34.15 78.60
CA THR A 143 -53.90 34.62 78.05
C THR A 143 -53.15 33.48 77.34
N GLN A 144 -53.11 32.29 77.94
CA GLN A 144 -52.49 31.11 77.34
C GLN A 144 -53.22 30.65 76.07
N GLU A 145 -54.56 30.61 76.07
CA GLU A 145 -55.36 30.28 74.88
C GLU A 145 -55.10 31.26 73.73
N LEU A 146 -54.97 32.56 74.04
CA LEU A 146 -54.64 33.59 73.05
C LEU A 146 -53.24 33.38 72.46
N GLU A 147 -52.24 33.10 73.31
CA GLU A 147 -50.89 32.75 72.85
C GLU A 147 -50.88 31.48 71.98
N ASP A 148 -51.61 30.44 72.37
CA ASP A 148 -51.65 29.17 71.66
C ASP A 148 -52.41 29.28 70.33
N GLN A 149 -53.45 30.12 70.26
CA GLN A 149 -54.06 30.51 68.98
C GLN A 149 -53.05 31.25 68.08
N ASP A 150 -52.20 32.10 68.65
CA ASP A 150 -51.20 32.86 67.91
C ASP A 150 -50.02 31.98 67.44
N LYS A 151 -49.63 30.98 68.24
CA LYS A 151 -48.71 29.90 67.84
C LYS A 151 -49.30 29.08 66.68
N LEU A 152 -50.59 28.71 66.77
CA LEU A 152 -51.30 28.01 65.69
C LEU A 152 -51.38 28.82 64.39
N ARG A 153 -51.65 30.13 64.46
CA ARG A 153 -51.62 31.03 63.29
C ARG A 153 -50.24 31.04 62.61
N LYS A 154 -49.16 31.10 63.40
CA LYS A 154 -47.76 31.06 62.90
C LYS A 154 -47.42 29.71 62.27
N LEU A 155 -47.87 28.60 62.84
CA LEU A 155 -47.70 27.26 62.27
C LEU A 155 -48.44 27.10 60.93
N ILE A 156 -49.71 27.52 60.84
CA ILE A 156 -50.51 27.49 59.60
C ILE A 156 -49.90 28.37 58.49
N PHE A 157 -49.24 29.48 58.86
CA PHE A 157 -48.51 30.31 57.91
C PHE A 157 -47.27 29.57 57.37
N ARG A 158 -46.42 29.07 58.27
CA ARG A 158 -45.20 28.32 57.91
C ARG A 158 -45.49 27.04 57.11
N GLU A 159 -46.57 26.34 57.42
CA GLU A 159 -47.05 25.18 56.66
C GLU A 159 -47.35 25.56 55.20
N LYS A 160 -47.99 26.71 54.96
CA LYS A 160 -48.30 27.22 53.61
C LYS A 160 -47.06 27.70 52.86
N GLU A 161 -46.04 28.18 53.56
CA GLU A 161 -44.73 28.50 52.97
C GLU A 161 -44.00 27.22 52.54
N LEU A 162 -43.84 26.26 53.46
CA LEU A 162 -43.21 24.97 53.18
C LEU A 162 -43.93 24.20 52.07
N TYR A 163 -45.27 24.23 52.02
CA TYR A 163 -46.04 23.62 50.93
C TYR A 163 -45.77 24.28 49.57
N GLN A 164 -45.57 25.61 49.54
CA GLN A 164 -45.19 26.32 48.32
C GLN A 164 -43.74 26.02 47.90
N GLU A 165 -42.82 25.87 48.86
CA GLU A 165 -41.43 25.47 48.59
C GLU A 165 -41.35 24.04 48.05
N ILE A 166 -42.01 23.08 48.70
CA ILE A 166 -42.14 21.70 48.21
C ILE A 166 -42.73 21.69 46.79
N LYS A 167 -43.76 22.50 46.52
CA LYS A 167 -44.36 22.60 45.18
C LYS A 167 -43.43 23.22 44.12
N LYS A 168 -42.52 24.12 44.49
CA LYS A 168 -41.46 24.63 43.60
C LYS A 168 -40.41 23.54 43.33
N LEU A 169 -39.87 22.92 44.38
CA LEU A 169 -38.89 21.84 44.28
C LEU A 169 -39.40 20.65 43.45
N CYS A 170 -40.66 20.24 43.64
CA CYS A 170 -41.27 19.20 42.81
C CYS A 170 -41.42 19.60 41.33
N LYS A 171 -41.54 20.89 41.02
CA LYS A 171 -41.57 21.40 39.63
C LYS A 171 -40.15 21.46 39.04
N GLU A 172 -39.18 21.96 39.80
CA GLU A 172 -37.77 22.05 39.42
C GLU A 172 -37.20 20.66 39.13
N ILE A 173 -37.42 19.68 40.03
CA ILE A 173 -37.08 18.26 39.81
C ILE A 173 -37.76 17.69 38.55
N GLN A 174 -39.01 18.08 38.26
CA GLN A 174 -39.71 17.67 37.04
C GLN A 174 -39.22 18.37 35.77
N GLU A 175 -38.45 19.45 35.87
CA GLU A 175 -37.85 20.14 34.72
C GLU A 175 -36.44 19.61 34.50
N GLU A 176 -35.62 19.52 35.55
CA GLU A 176 -34.30 18.87 35.55
C GLU A 176 -34.35 17.43 35.00
N ASN A 177 -35.30 16.61 35.46
CA ASN A 177 -35.45 15.25 34.94
C ASN A 177 -35.77 15.23 33.45
N LYS A 178 -36.53 16.20 32.90
CA LYS A 178 -36.83 16.27 31.45
C LYS A 178 -35.62 16.73 30.64
N GLU A 179 -34.83 17.64 31.18
CA GLU A 179 -33.59 18.12 30.57
C GLU A 179 -32.58 16.97 30.48
N TYR A 180 -32.35 16.26 31.59
CA TYR A 180 -31.54 15.04 31.63
C TYR A 180 -32.03 13.97 30.64
N ASP A 181 -33.35 13.71 30.59
CA ASP A 181 -33.96 12.76 29.64
C ASP A 181 -33.69 13.15 28.18
N ASN A 182 -33.60 14.45 27.89
CA ASN A 182 -33.33 14.98 26.55
C ASN A 182 -31.83 14.94 26.22
N GLU A 183 -30.96 15.28 27.16
CA GLU A 183 -29.51 15.08 27.01
C GLU A 183 -29.14 13.61 26.82
N GLN A 184 -29.82 12.69 27.53
CA GLN A 184 -29.61 11.26 27.36
C GLN A 184 -30.10 10.78 25.97
N LYS A 185 -31.16 11.36 25.40
CA LYS A 185 -31.57 11.09 24.00
C LYS A 185 -30.55 11.65 23.01
N GLU A 186 -30.12 12.89 23.17
CA GLU A 186 -29.11 13.51 22.29
C GLU A 186 -27.77 12.77 22.32
N THR A 187 -27.26 12.40 23.48
CA THR A 187 -26.00 11.66 23.63
C THR A 187 -26.09 10.28 23.01
N ASN A 188 -27.22 9.56 23.17
CA ASN A 188 -27.45 8.29 22.47
C ASN A 188 -27.50 8.44 20.94
N LEU A 189 -28.15 9.50 20.41
CA LEU A 189 -28.14 9.79 18.96
C LEU A 189 -26.73 10.11 18.45
N LYS A 190 -25.96 10.91 19.20
CA LYS A 190 -24.55 11.22 18.89
C LYS A 190 -23.69 9.93 18.90
N ILE A 191 -23.92 9.03 19.86
CA ILE A 191 -23.27 7.70 19.93
C ILE A 191 -23.67 6.81 18.74
N GLN A 192 -24.94 6.78 18.34
CA GLN A 192 -25.41 6.00 17.20
C GLN A 192 -24.74 6.49 15.90
N HIS A 193 -24.80 7.79 15.60
CA HIS A 193 -24.17 8.36 14.42
C HIS A 193 -22.64 8.13 14.39
N LEU A 194 -21.98 8.15 15.56
CA LEU A 194 -20.56 7.77 15.66
C LEU A 194 -20.30 6.29 15.38
N LYS A 195 -21.16 5.38 15.85
CA LYS A 195 -21.10 3.93 15.54
C LYS A 195 -21.29 3.67 14.04
N GLU A 196 -22.28 4.31 13.42
CA GLU A 196 -22.55 4.21 11.98
C GLU A 196 -21.38 4.75 11.15
N ARG A 197 -20.83 5.92 11.51
CA ARG A 197 -19.66 6.51 10.84
C ARG A 197 -18.40 5.66 11.00
N LEU A 198 -18.24 4.98 12.14
CA LEU A 198 -17.15 4.02 12.38
C LEU A 198 -17.33 2.77 11.52
N LEU A 199 -18.53 2.18 11.49
CA LEU A 199 -18.87 1.02 10.66
C LEU A 199 -18.65 1.31 9.17
N TYR A 200 -19.10 2.45 8.67
CA TYR A 200 -18.85 2.90 7.29
C TYR A 200 -17.35 2.99 6.99
N LYS A 201 -16.56 3.63 7.87
CA LYS A 201 -15.09 3.72 7.71
C LYS A 201 -14.43 2.33 7.74
N ARG A 202 -14.84 1.44 8.65
CA ARG A 202 -14.34 0.06 8.75
C ARG A 202 -14.64 -0.72 7.48
N ASN A 203 -15.87 -0.67 6.98
CA ASN A 203 -16.28 -1.40 5.77
C ASN A 203 -15.55 -0.85 4.53
N ARG A 204 -15.41 0.48 4.39
CA ARG A 204 -14.63 1.11 3.32
C ARG A 204 -13.14 0.74 3.37
N ALA A 205 -12.55 0.65 4.57
CA ALA A 205 -11.16 0.22 4.74
C ALA A 205 -10.97 -1.27 4.41
N PHE A 206 -11.89 -2.14 4.87
CA PHE A 206 -11.90 -3.56 4.55
C PHE A 206 -11.98 -3.80 3.03
N ILE A 207 -12.93 -3.15 2.35
CA ILE A 207 -13.09 -3.22 0.90
C ILE A 207 -11.82 -2.73 0.19
N LYS A 208 -11.24 -1.58 0.60
CA LYS A 208 -10.00 -1.07 0.01
C LYS A 208 -8.82 -2.05 0.19
N ASN A 209 -8.69 -2.67 1.36
CA ASN A 209 -7.65 -3.68 1.58
C ASN A 209 -7.86 -4.92 0.72
N GLN A 210 -9.11 -5.43 0.61
CA GLN A 210 -9.42 -6.58 -0.23
C GLN A 210 -9.14 -6.32 -1.73
N TYR A 211 -9.41 -5.10 -2.22
CA TYR A 211 -9.00 -4.70 -3.57
C TYR A 211 -7.47 -4.64 -3.71
N ARG A 212 -6.77 -4.02 -2.74
CA ARG A 212 -5.30 -3.94 -2.76
C ARG A 212 -4.64 -5.32 -2.72
N GLU A 213 -5.16 -6.26 -1.93
CA GLU A 213 -4.67 -7.65 -1.89
C GLU A 213 -4.87 -8.38 -3.22
N LYS A 214 -6.00 -8.15 -3.91
CA LYS A 214 -6.23 -8.70 -5.26
C LYS A 214 -5.32 -8.07 -6.30
N GLU A 215 -5.08 -6.77 -6.20
CA GLU A 215 -4.18 -6.01 -7.07
C GLU A 215 -2.72 -6.46 -6.90
N THR A 216 -2.22 -6.54 -5.66
CA THR A 216 -0.88 -7.06 -5.35
C THR A 216 -0.72 -8.50 -5.82
N LYS A 217 -1.69 -9.41 -5.56
CA LYS A 217 -1.62 -10.79 -6.06
C LYS A 217 -1.68 -10.91 -7.58
N ALA A 218 -2.35 -9.97 -8.26
CA ALA A 218 -2.34 -9.90 -9.72
C ALA A 218 -0.99 -9.40 -10.25
N GLN A 219 -0.35 -8.44 -9.57
CA GLN A 219 0.98 -7.93 -9.89
C GLN A 219 2.06 -9.00 -9.67
N GLU A 220 2.07 -9.65 -8.50
CA GLU A 220 2.90 -10.83 -8.18
C GLU A 220 2.73 -11.90 -9.27
N GLY A 221 1.49 -12.34 -9.52
CA GLY A 221 1.18 -13.31 -10.57
C GLY A 221 1.39 -12.82 -12.01
N THR A 222 1.79 -11.57 -12.27
CA THR A 222 2.32 -11.13 -13.57
C THR A 222 3.85 -11.13 -13.60
N LEU A 223 4.50 -10.74 -12.50
CA LEU A 223 5.95 -10.82 -12.34
C LEU A 223 6.44 -12.27 -12.38
N ASP A 224 5.77 -13.18 -11.66
CA ASP A 224 6.11 -14.60 -11.65
C ASP A 224 6.11 -15.20 -13.06
N ARG A 225 5.06 -14.93 -13.86
CA ARG A 225 4.97 -15.38 -15.26
C ARG A 225 6.02 -14.74 -16.17
N MET A 226 6.44 -13.52 -15.88
CA MET A 226 7.54 -12.87 -16.61
C MET A 226 8.88 -13.55 -16.28
N TYR A 227 9.15 -13.79 -15.00
CA TYR A 227 10.34 -14.52 -14.54
C TYR A 227 10.36 -15.99 -15.01
N GLU A 228 9.22 -16.67 -15.09
CA GLU A 228 9.10 -18.01 -15.70
C GLU A 228 9.50 -17.99 -17.18
N TRP A 229 9.06 -16.96 -17.93
CA TRP A 229 9.41 -16.79 -19.34
C TRP A 229 10.89 -16.45 -19.52
N ASP A 230 11.44 -15.52 -18.73
CA ASP A 230 12.87 -15.18 -18.74
C ASP A 230 13.73 -16.39 -18.36
N GLN A 231 13.36 -17.14 -17.32
CA GLN A 231 14.03 -18.39 -16.96
C GLN A 231 13.98 -19.42 -18.09
N LYS A 232 12.87 -19.53 -18.82
CA LYS A 232 12.76 -20.43 -19.96
C LYS A 232 13.67 -19.99 -21.11
N LEU A 233 13.66 -18.70 -21.45
CA LEU A 233 14.54 -18.13 -22.47
C LEU A 233 16.02 -18.35 -22.13
N LEU A 234 16.41 -18.15 -20.87
CA LEU A 234 17.77 -18.43 -20.39
C LEU A 234 18.11 -19.92 -20.44
N LYS A 235 17.19 -20.82 -20.09
CA LYS A 235 17.38 -22.29 -20.23
C LYS A 235 17.54 -22.71 -21.69
N ASP A 236 16.76 -22.13 -22.61
CA ASP A 236 16.86 -22.39 -24.05
C ASP A 236 18.16 -21.81 -24.64
N GLN A 237 18.63 -20.66 -24.15
CA GLN A 237 19.97 -20.12 -24.49
C GLN A 237 21.11 -21.00 -23.97
N ILE A 238 21.06 -21.45 -22.71
CA ILE A 238 22.05 -22.37 -22.13
C ILE A 238 22.10 -23.66 -22.94
N LYS A 239 20.95 -24.24 -23.30
CA LYS A 239 20.87 -25.43 -24.13
C LYS A 239 21.48 -25.20 -25.52
N ASN A 240 21.18 -24.08 -26.18
CA ASN A 240 21.77 -23.72 -27.47
C ASN A 240 23.30 -23.62 -27.38
N MET A 241 23.84 -22.99 -26.33
CA MET A 241 25.29 -22.94 -26.11
C MET A 241 25.90 -24.31 -25.79
N HIS A 242 25.20 -25.17 -25.04
CA HIS A 242 25.65 -26.54 -24.78
C HIS A 242 25.73 -27.36 -26.07
N ASN A 243 24.66 -27.36 -26.89
CA ASN A 243 24.65 -27.99 -28.21
C ASN A 243 25.80 -27.49 -29.10
N LYS A 244 26.12 -26.18 -29.07
CA LYS A 244 27.27 -25.63 -29.82
C LYS A 244 28.59 -26.21 -29.33
N ILE A 245 28.82 -26.22 -28.01
CA ILE A 245 30.01 -26.79 -27.39
C ILE A 245 30.13 -28.28 -27.72
N GLU A 246 29.02 -29.05 -27.73
CA GLU A 246 29.00 -30.44 -28.19
C GLU A 246 29.43 -30.55 -29.66
N THR A 247 28.86 -29.76 -30.57
CA THR A 247 29.25 -29.78 -32.00
C THR A 247 30.69 -29.32 -32.24
N GLU A 248 31.20 -28.36 -31.47
CA GLU A 248 32.57 -27.87 -31.56
C GLU A 248 33.56 -28.93 -31.05
N ASN A 249 33.24 -29.62 -29.95
CA ASN A 249 34.04 -30.76 -29.47
C ASN A 249 34.05 -31.94 -30.46
N LEU A 250 32.92 -32.24 -31.11
CA LEU A 250 32.84 -33.27 -32.15
C LEU A 250 33.69 -32.91 -33.37
N VAL A 251 33.53 -31.70 -33.92
CA VAL A 251 34.33 -31.22 -35.06
C VAL A 251 35.81 -31.14 -34.70
N TYR A 252 36.16 -30.76 -33.47
CA TYR A 252 37.54 -30.76 -32.98
C TYR A 252 38.11 -32.19 -32.88
N ALA A 253 37.33 -33.17 -32.44
CA ALA A 253 37.74 -34.57 -32.41
C ALA A 253 37.96 -35.12 -33.83
N GLU A 254 37.00 -34.92 -34.74
CA GLU A 254 37.11 -35.32 -36.16
C GLU A 254 38.31 -34.64 -36.85
N LEU A 255 38.52 -33.34 -36.64
CA LEU A 255 39.65 -32.60 -37.17
C LEU A 255 40.98 -33.13 -36.62
N ARG A 256 41.02 -33.47 -35.32
CA ARG A 256 42.21 -34.06 -34.68
C ARG A 256 42.52 -35.45 -35.25
N GLU A 257 41.52 -36.30 -35.45
CA GLU A 257 41.70 -37.61 -36.10
C GLU A 257 42.13 -37.48 -37.57
N PHE A 258 41.55 -36.53 -38.31
CA PHE A 258 41.95 -36.22 -39.68
C PHE A 258 43.41 -35.74 -39.76
N LEU A 259 43.83 -34.86 -38.85
CA LEU A 259 45.20 -34.37 -38.76
C LEU A 259 46.18 -35.51 -38.41
N ILE A 260 45.84 -36.38 -37.45
CA ILE A 260 46.64 -37.58 -37.13
C ILE A 260 46.74 -38.51 -38.34
N SER A 261 45.62 -38.77 -39.04
CA SER A 261 45.60 -39.58 -40.27
C SER A 261 46.40 -38.96 -41.41
N LYS A 262 46.48 -37.62 -41.48
CA LYS A 262 47.29 -36.89 -42.46
C LYS A 262 48.77 -36.90 -42.11
N GLU A 263 49.13 -36.70 -40.84
CA GLU A 263 50.50 -36.82 -40.36
C GLU A 263 51.04 -38.23 -40.64
N GLU A 264 50.27 -39.26 -40.30
CA GLU A 264 50.65 -40.67 -40.52
C GLU A 264 50.83 -40.99 -42.02
N LYS A 265 49.96 -40.45 -42.89
CA LYS A 265 50.13 -40.59 -44.36
C LYS A 265 51.35 -39.84 -44.88
N ILE A 266 51.67 -38.66 -44.35
CA ILE A 266 52.89 -37.92 -44.71
C ILE A 266 54.13 -38.67 -44.20
N ARG A 267 54.07 -39.27 -43.01
CA ARG A 267 55.14 -40.12 -42.45
C ARG A 267 55.38 -41.34 -43.32
N GLN A 268 54.32 -42.05 -43.73
CA GLN A 268 54.39 -43.18 -44.66
C GLN A 268 54.98 -42.75 -46.02
N GLN A 269 54.54 -41.63 -46.58
CA GLN A 269 55.11 -41.11 -47.82
C GLN A 269 56.59 -40.72 -47.68
N ASN A 270 56.99 -40.13 -46.55
CA ASN A 270 58.40 -39.84 -46.28
C ASN A 270 59.22 -41.14 -46.16
N GLU A 271 58.72 -42.16 -45.47
CA GLU A 271 59.37 -43.48 -45.43
C GLU A 271 59.47 -44.14 -46.80
N GLU A 272 58.45 -44.03 -47.66
CA GLU A 272 58.49 -44.49 -49.05
C GLU A 272 59.55 -43.73 -49.86
N TRP A 273 59.62 -42.40 -49.72
CA TRP A 273 60.65 -41.58 -50.35
C TRP A 273 62.06 -41.89 -49.83
N ASP A 274 62.25 -42.11 -48.53
CA ASP A 274 63.53 -42.50 -47.95
C ASP A 274 63.96 -43.90 -48.41
N ARG A 275 63.03 -44.87 -48.52
CA ARG A 275 63.32 -46.19 -49.10
C ARG A 275 63.69 -46.07 -50.59
N LEU A 276 63.02 -45.20 -51.34
CA LEU A 276 63.27 -44.98 -52.76
C LEU A 276 64.55 -44.16 -53.03
N LEU A 277 64.92 -43.27 -52.11
CA LEU A 277 66.20 -42.56 -52.08
C LEU A 277 67.33 -43.54 -51.78
N ASN A 278 67.20 -44.36 -50.75
CA ASN A 278 68.23 -45.33 -50.35
C ASN A 278 68.45 -46.41 -51.43
N THR A 279 67.40 -46.94 -52.04
CA THR A 279 67.53 -47.90 -53.15
C THR A 279 68.12 -47.27 -54.42
N LYS A 280 67.76 -46.03 -54.77
CA LYS A 280 68.44 -45.30 -55.86
C LYS A 280 69.90 -44.97 -55.53
N LYS A 281 70.21 -44.65 -54.27
CA LYS A 281 71.57 -44.41 -53.80
C LYS A 281 72.42 -45.68 -53.94
N GLN A 282 71.90 -46.83 -53.49
CA GLN A 282 72.52 -48.14 -53.71
C GLN A 282 72.74 -48.43 -55.20
N GLN A 283 71.71 -48.27 -56.05
CA GLN A 283 71.85 -48.46 -57.51
C GLN A 283 72.90 -47.54 -58.15
N LEU A 284 73.07 -46.30 -57.66
CA LEU A 284 74.12 -45.39 -58.13
C LEU A 284 75.49 -45.76 -57.57
N GLU A 285 75.58 -46.27 -56.35
CA GLU A 285 76.82 -46.79 -55.76
C GLU A 285 77.28 -48.08 -56.49
N ASP A 286 76.35 -48.98 -56.82
CA ASP A 286 76.57 -50.17 -57.67
C ASP A 286 77.06 -49.77 -59.09
N GLN A 287 76.42 -48.77 -59.70
CA GLN A 287 76.84 -48.25 -61.02
C GLN A 287 78.23 -47.59 -60.97
N ILE A 288 78.55 -46.86 -59.90
CA ILE A 288 79.89 -46.31 -59.68
C ILE A 288 80.92 -47.44 -59.48
N GLU A 289 80.56 -48.55 -58.83
CA GLU A 289 81.45 -49.70 -58.68
C GLU A 289 81.67 -50.45 -60.00
N GLU A 290 80.63 -50.65 -60.82
CA GLU A 290 80.79 -51.29 -62.13
C GLU A 290 81.56 -50.38 -63.11
N LEU A 291 81.34 -49.06 -63.09
CA LEU A 291 82.14 -48.10 -63.86
C LEU A 291 83.61 -48.07 -63.40
N ARG A 292 83.90 -48.29 -62.11
CA ARG A 292 85.28 -48.51 -61.64
C ARG A 292 85.85 -49.81 -62.19
N LYS A 293 85.12 -50.93 -62.09
CA LYS A 293 85.54 -52.22 -62.66
C LYS A 293 85.76 -52.16 -64.17
N GLN A 294 84.98 -51.34 -64.91
CA GLN A 294 85.21 -51.08 -66.35
C GLN A 294 86.49 -50.27 -66.55
N LYS A 295 86.62 -49.10 -65.90
CA LYS A 295 87.83 -48.27 -65.94
C LYS A 295 89.10 -49.06 -65.61
N ASP A 296 89.06 -49.94 -64.62
CA ASP A 296 90.23 -50.71 -64.20
C ASP A 296 90.58 -51.81 -65.23
N ARG A 297 89.58 -52.40 -65.92
CA ARG A 297 89.79 -53.26 -67.11
C ARG A 297 90.38 -52.46 -68.28
N ASP A 298 89.88 -51.27 -68.56
CA ASP A 298 90.38 -50.40 -69.64
C ASP A 298 91.83 -49.94 -69.37
N VAL A 299 92.19 -49.73 -68.10
CA VAL A 299 93.57 -49.46 -67.65
C VAL A 299 94.47 -50.66 -67.89
N GLU A 300 94.03 -51.89 -67.54
CA GLU A 300 94.80 -53.09 -67.87
C GLU A 300 95.02 -53.27 -69.38
N GLU A 301 94.03 -52.99 -70.22
CA GLU A 301 94.19 -53.05 -71.68
C GLU A 301 95.15 -51.97 -72.20
N LEU A 302 95.08 -50.74 -71.65
CA LEU A 302 96.03 -49.68 -71.96
C LEU A 302 97.47 -50.01 -71.52
N GLU A 303 97.68 -50.71 -70.41
CA GLU A 303 99.02 -51.18 -70.01
C GLU A 303 99.56 -52.27 -70.95
N LYS A 304 98.72 -53.25 -71.32
CA LYS A 304 99.06 -54.30 -72.30
C LYS A 304 99.40 -53.70 -73.67
N LEU A 305 98.66 -52.68 -74.11
CA LEU A 305 98.95 -51.94 -75.34
C LEU A 305 100.25 -51.13 -75.24
N ARG A 306 100.51 -50.46 -74.11
CA ARG A 306 101.77 -49.70 -73.90
C ARG A 306 103.01 -50.58 -73.88
N GLN A 307 102.94 -51.78 -73.29
CA GLN A 307 104.04 -52.74 -73.32
C GLN A 307 104.38 -53.13 -74.77
N ARG A 308 103.36 -53.46 -75.57
CA ARG A 308 103.51 -53.80 -76.99
C ARG A 308 104.06 -52.63 -77.84
N ASP A 309 103.59 -51.42 -77.57
CA ASP A 309 104.05 -50.18 -78.24
C ASP A 309 105.50 -49.81 -77.85
N GLN A 310 106.00 -50.32 -76.73
CA GLN A 310 107.40 -50.20 -76.30
C GLN A 310 108.29 -51.28 -76.97
N GLU A 311 107.82 -52.53 -77.04
CA GLU A 311 108.51 -53.61 -77.77
C GLU A 311 108.73 -53.28 -79.26
N GLU A 312 107.76 -52.66 -79.94
CA GLU A 312 107.92 -52.24 -81.35
C GLU A 312 108.97 -51.14 -81.55
N ARG A 313 109.18 -50.25 -80.56
CA ARG A 313 110.18 -49.18 -80.61
C ARG A 313 111.58 -49.72 -80.45
N GLU A 314 111.80 -50.62 -79.50
CA GLU A 314 113.09 -51.29 -79.30
C GLU A 314 113.49 -52.12 -80.54
N GLN A 315 112.52 -52.77 -81.21
CA GLN A 315 112.74 -53.43 -82.50
C GLN A 315 113.00 -52.46 -83.66
N LYS A 316 112.78 -51.15 -83.52
CA LYS A 316 113.05 -50.16 -84.57
C LYS A 316 114.45 -49.57 -84.43
N ASP A 317 114.82 -49.12 -83.24
CA ASP A 317 116.14 -48.49 -82.97
C ASP A 317 117.32 -49.43 -83.30
N GLU A 318 117.14 -50.74 -83.21
CA GLU A 318 118.18 -51.74 -83.55
C GLU A 318 118.33 -51.98 -85.06
N ARG A 319 117.35 -51.58 -85.89
CA ARG A 319 117.47 -51.58 -87.37
C ARG A 319 118.20 -50.34 -87.88
N ASP A 320 117.81 -49.16 -87.41
CA ASP A 320 118.39 -47.87 -87.82
C ASP A 320 119.91 -47.79 -87.52
N ARG A 321 120.42 -48.57 -86.55
CA ARG A 321 121.85 -48.71 -86.24
C ARG A 321 122.67 -49.45 -87.31
N GLN A 322 122.07 -50.34 -88.10
CA GLN A 322 122.79 -51.18 -89.05
C GLN A 322 123.05 -50.45 -90.38
N GLU A 323 122.08 -49.67 -90.87
CA GLU A 323 122.20 -48.93 -92.14
C GLU A 323 123.29 -47.84 -92.12
N ILE A 324 123.53 -47.22 -90.96
CA ILE A 324 124.50 -46.12 -90.80
C ILE A 324 125.96 -46.58 -91.05
N LEU A 325 126.28 -47.86 -90.81
CA LEU A 325 127.62 -48.42 -91.01
C LEU A 325 127.96 -48.66 -92.49
N GLU A 326 127.00 -49.14 -93.28
CA GLU A 326 127.24 -49.42 -94.71
C GLU A 326 127.37 -48.14 -95.56
N ALA A 327 126.72 -47.05 -95.13
CA ALA A 327 126.78 -45.76 -95.83
C ALA A 327 128.19 -45.13 -95.83
N GLN A 328 128.99 -45.35 -94.78
CA GLN A 328 130.28 -44.67 -94.61
C GLN A 328 131.41 -45.23 -95.50
N GLN A 329 131.35 -46.50 -95.90
CA GLN A 329 132.42 -47.09 -96.73
C GLN A 329 132.40 -46.59 -98.17
N LYS A 330 131.21 -46.33 -98.75
CA LYS A 330 131.07 -45.98 -100.19
C LYS A 330 131.60 -44.59 -100.56
N GLN A 331 131.71 -43.66 -99.62
CA GLN A 331 132.20 -42.30 -99.90
C GLN A 331 133.73 -42.19 -99.98
N GLN A 332 134.48 -43.21 -99.57
CA GLN A 332 135.93 -43.12 -99.40
C GLN A 332 136.71 -43.28 -100.72
N ASP A 333 136.18 -44.08 -101.67
CA ASP A 333 136.93 -44.51 -102.86
C ASP A 333 136.77 -43.59 -104.08
N GLU A 334 135.59 -42.98 -104.29
CA GLU A 334 135.36 -42.03 -105.40
C GLU A 334 136.32 -40.83 -105.35
N LEU A 335 136.75 -40.45 -104.14
CA LEU A 335 137.64 -39.31 -103.91
C LEU A 335 139.07 -39.50 -104.48
N ASN A 336 139.46 -40.73 -104.82
CA ASN A 336 140.81 -41.05 -105.27
C ASN A 336 141.00 -40.97 -106.80
N GLN A 337 139.98 -41.27 -107.61
CA GLN A 337 140.11 -41.19 -109.08
C GLN A 337 140.30 -39.74 -109.58
N ILE A 338 139.59 -38.78 -108.97
CA ILE A 338 139.56 -37.36 -109.36
C ILE A 338 140.95 -36.68 -109.29
N ARG A 339 141.92 -37.29 -108.59
CA ARG A 339 143.28 -36.76 -108.42
C ARG A 339 144.23 -37.05 -109.58
N LEU A 340 143.94 -38.05 -110.44
CA LEU A 340 144.85 -38.43 -111.53
C LEU A 340 144.67 -37.55 -112.79
N ASP A 341 143.42 -37.30 -113.20
CA ASP A 341 143.10 -36.62 -114.46
C ASP A 341 143.53 -35.14 -114.54
N ASN A 342 143.75 -34.50 -113.39
CA ASN A 342 144.17 -33.09 -113.35
C ASN A 342 145.65 -32.87 -113.73
N ALA A 343 146.49 -33.91 -113.74
CA ALA A 343 147.89 -33.79 -114.13
C ALA A 343 148.10 -33.60 -115.65
N ILE A 344 147.20 -34.16 -116.47
CA ILE A 344 147.38 -34.24 -117.93
C ILE A 344 147.04 -32.92 -118.64
N LYS A 345 146.13 -32.10 -118.08
CA LYS A 345 145.68 -30.84 -118.69
C LYS A 345 146.69 -29.69 -118.62
N LEU A 346 147.75 -29.81 -117.81
CA LEU A 346 148.76 -28.75 -117.63
C LEU A 346 149.82 -28.68 -118.73
N ILE A 347 149.90 -29.66 -119.64
CA ILE A 347 150.97 -29.76 -120.65
C ILE A 347 150.65 -28.97 -121.95
N GLN A 348 149.40 -28.56 -122.17
CA GLN A 348 148.97 -27.99 -123.47
C GLN A 348 148.91 -26.45 -123.55
N ILE A 349 149.12 -25.71 -122.45
CA ILE A 349 148.83 -24.25 -122.41
C ILE A 349 150.11 -23.39 -122.49
N GLU A 350 151.24 -23.79 -121.90
CA GLU A 350 152.44 -22.92 -121.80
C GLU A 350 153.27 -22.77 -123.11
N TYR A 351 152.93 -23.43 -124.22
CA TYR A 351 153.62 -23.20 -125.51
C TYR A 351 153.17 -21.93 -126.24
N GLN A 352 151.97 -21.39 -125.94
CA GLN A 352 151.40 -20.28 -126.73
C GLN A 352 151.81 -18.88 -126.26
N GLU A 353 152.21 -18.69 -124.99
CA GLU A 353 152.50 -17.35 -124.44
C GLU A 353 154.00 -16.97 -124.40
N TRP A 354 154.90 -17.84 -124.84
CA TRP A 354 156.36 -17.56 -124.85
C TRP A 354 156.83 -16.68 -126.02
N LYS A 355 155.96 -16.28 -126.97
CA LYS A 355 156.37 -15.59 -128.22
C LYS A 355 156.05 -14.10 -128.32
N LEU A 356 155.34 -13.48 -127.37
CA LEU A 356 154.96 -12.05 -127.44
C LEU A 356 155.06 -11.32 -126.09
N GLY A 357 155.99 -10.35 -125.97
CA GLY A 357 155.93 -9.27 -124.97
C GLY A 357 156.59 -9.53 -123.60
N GLY A 358 157.93 -9.61 -123.55
CA GLY A 358 158.64 -9.88 -122.28
C GLY A 358 158.94 -8.67 -121.36
N GLY A 359 158.77 -8.85 -120.05
CA GLY A 359 159.53 -8.17 -118.97
C GLY A 359 158.79 -7.11 -118.12
N GLY A 360 158.71 -7.28 -116.76
CA GLY A 360 157.88 -6.36 -115.95
C GLY A 360 157.89 -6.27 -114.39
N LYS A 361 158.87 -6.79 -113.62
CA LYS A 361 159.21 -6.36 -112.21
C LYS A 361 158.13 -6.21 -111.08
N LYS A 362 158.32 -7.01 -110.00
CA LYS A 362 158.40 -6.66 -108.53
C LYS A 362 157.15 -6.57 -107.56
N LYS A 363 157.25 -7.38 -106.47
CA LYS A 363 156.97 -7.09 -105.00
C LYS A 363 155.49 -6.89 -104.56
N ARG A 364 155.03 -7.04 -103.28
CA ARG A 364 155.51 -7.33 -101.88
C ARG A 364 154.23 -7.75 -101.03
N LYS A 365 154.16 -8.32 -99.80
CA LYS A 365 155.04 -9.18 -98.93
C LYS A 365 154.38 -9.48 -97.53
N GLY A 366 153.93 -10.72 -97.28
CA GLY A 366 153.72 -11.34 -95.92
C GLY A 366 152.34 -11.19 -95.25
N GLY A 367 152.00 -11.93 -94.17
CA GLY A 367 152.67 -13.12 -93.58
C GLY A 367 152.39 -13.39 -92.06
N LYS A 368 152.71 -14.63 -91.60
CA LYS A 368 152.62 -15.19 -90.19
C LYS A 368 151.18 -15.54 -89.72
N LYS A 369 150.94 -16.43 -88.71
CA LYS A 369 151.80 -16.89 -87.59
C LYS A 369 151.38 -18.25 -86.94
N LYS A 370 152.38 -19.11 -86.62
CA LYS A 370 152.48 -20.10 -85.50
C LYS A 370 151.41 -21.20 -85.22
N LYS A 371 151.90 -22.46 -85.24
CA LYS A 371 151.95 -23.46 -84.14
C LYS A 371 150.85 -23.45 -83.04
N LYS A 372 150.29 -24.63 -82.77
CA LYS A 372 150.96 -25.49 -81.77
C LYS A 372 151.70 -26.60 -82.51
#